data_AF-K1YVW8-F1
#
_entry.id   AF-K1YVW8-F1
#
_cell.length_a   1.000
_cell.length_b   1.000
_cell.length_c   1.000
_cell.angle_alpha   90.00
_cell.angle_beta   90.00
_cell.angle_gamma   90.00
#
_symmetry.space_group_name_H-M   'P 1'
#
loop_
_entity.id
_entity.type
_entity.pdbx_description
1 polymer ?
#
loop_
_entity_poly.entity_id
_entity_poly.type
_entity_poly.pdbx_seq_one_letter_code
_entity_poly.pdbx_strand_id
1 'polypeptide(L)'
;MDSVEFAEIRKKLDKTQREIATLLGISLKAVCSYEQGWRTIPAHVERQIIFLLSRKSHRDREIVNCWDLRNCPEEKKERCPAWEYDAGEFCWFINGTICESATCKNWEKKIQICKNCVVMKNIK
;
A
#
# COMPACT_ATOMS: atom_id res chain seq x y z
N MET A 1 3.90 1.77 9.09
CA MET A 1 2.60 1.66 9.76
C MET A 1 2.80 1.55 11.26
N ASP A 2 1.95 2.18 12.06
CA ASP A 2 1.90 1.97 13.51
C ASP A 2 0.77 1.00 13.91
N SER A 3 0.68 0.68 15.20
CA SER A 3 -0.31 -0.26 15.74
C SER A 3 -1.75 0.22 15.56
N VAL A 4 -1.98 1.53 15.64
CA VAL A 4 -3.30 2.15 15.51
C VAL A 4 -3.77 2.07 14.07
N GLU A 5 -2.94 2.49 13.12
CA GLU A 5 -3.22 2.43 11.69
C GLU A 5 -3.46 0.98 11.24
N PHE A 6 -2.69 0.01 11.73
CA PHE A 6 -2.92 -1.41 11.43
C PHE A 6 -4.30 -1.89 11.91
N ALA A 7 -4.67 -1.56 13.15
CA ALA A 7 -5.97 -1.93 13.71
C ALA A 7 -7.13 -1.25 12.98
N GLU A 8 -6.97 0.02 12.58
CA GLU A 8 -7.95 0.76 11.78
C GLU A 8 -8.18 0.11 10.42
N ILE A 9 -7.11 -0.26 9.70
CA ILE A 9 -7.24 -0.92 8.40
C ILE A 9 -7.94 -2.27 8.54
N ARG A 10 -7.58 -3.08 9.55
CA ARG A 10 -8.27 -4.34 9.80
C ARG A 10 -9.78 -4.13 10.03
N LYS A 11 -10.15 -3.11 10.82
CA LYS A 11 -11.55 -2.75 11.06
C LYS A 11 -12.22 -2.31 9.76
N LYS A 12 -11.58 -1.45 8.95
CA LYS A 12 -12.06 -1.06 7.62
C LYS A 12 -12.26 -2.25 6.68
N LEU A 13 -11.50 -3.33 6.85
CA LEU A 13 -11.65 -4.57 6.09
C LEU A 13 -12.81 -5.46 6.59
N ASP A 14 -13.49 -5.11 7.68
CA ASP A 14 -14.49 -5.93 8.38
C ASP A 14 -13.93 -7.32 8.73
N LYS A 15 -12.74 -7.36 9.32
CA LYS A 15 -12.07 -8.60 9.74
C LYS A 15 -11.79 -8.66 11.23
N THR A 16 -11.97 -9.84 11.80
CA THR A 16 -11.44 -10.19 13.11
C THR A 16 -9.92 -10.34 13.06
N GLN A 17 -9.26 -10.33 14.23
CA GLN A 17 -7.81 -10.59 14.32
C GLN A 17 -7.44 -11.98 13.77
N ARG A 18 -8.32 -12.98 13.93
CA ARG A 18 -8.10 -14.34 13.41
C ARG A 18 -8.21 -14.39 11.90
N GLU A 19 -9.23 -13.77 11.30
CA GLU A 19 -9.38 -13.76 9.85
C GLU A 19 -8.25 -13.00 9.16
N ILE A 20 -7.86 -11.83 9.68
CA ILE A 20 -6.75 -11.08 9.07
C ILE A 20 -5.43 -11.85 9.21
N ALA A 21 -5.22 -12.59 10.31
CA ALA A 21 -4.04 -13.43 10.49
C ALA A 21 -3.96 -14.49 9.38
N THR A 22 -5.09 -15.16 9.09
CA THR A 22 -5.20 -16.13 7.99
C THR A 22 -4.94 -15.48 6.63
N LEU A 23 -5.55 -14.31 6.35
CA LEU A 23 -5.38 -13.60 5.08
C LEU A 23 -3.93 -13.15 4.84
N LEU A 24 -3.22 -12.76 5.90
CA LEU A 24 -1.83 -12.30 5.85
C LEU A 24 -0.82 -13.46 6.00
N GLY A 25 -1.28 -14.71 6.20
CA GLY A 25 -0.41 -15.87 6.37
C GLY A 25 0.48 -15.81 7.62
N ILE A 26 0.01 -15.19 8.70
CA ILE A 26 0.76 -15.01 9.96
C ILE A 26 -0.02 -15.54 11.16
N SER A 27 0.67 -15.75 12.28
CA SER A 27 0.00 -16.21 13.51
C SER A 27 -0.95 -15.16 14.09
N LEU A 28 -2.03 -15.58 14.74
CA LEU A 28 -2.90 -14.70 15.52
C LEU A 28 -2.10 -13.90 16.57
N LYS A 29 -1.12 -14.54 17.22
CA LYS A 29 -0.24 -13.88 18.19
C LYS A 29 0.55 -12.72 17.56
N ALA A 30 0.99 -12.85 16.32
CA ALA A 30 1.67 -11.76 15.61
C ALA A 30 0.73 -10.57 15.40
N VAL A 31 -0.50 -10.81 14.94
CA VAL A 31 -1.53 -9.76 14.80
C VAL A 31 -1.80 -9.06 16.12
N CYS A 32 -2.06 -9.80 17.20
CA CYS A 32 -2.29 -9.21 18.52
C CYS A 32 -1.09 -8.37 18.98
N SER A 33 0.13 -8.88 18.76
CA SER A 33 1.37 -8.18 19.12
C SER A 33 1.58 -6.89 18.30
N TYR A 34 1.14 -6.83 17.05
CA TYR A 34 1.18 -5.62 16.24
C TYR A 34 0.18 -4.58 16.74
N GLU A 35 -1.07 -4.97 17.00
CA GLU A 35 -2.11 -4.04 17.48
C GLU A 35 -1.83 -3.49 18.88
N GLN A 36 -1.10 -4.23 19.72
CA GLN A 36 -0.65 -3.79 21.04
C GLN A 36 0.64 -2.96 20.99
N GLY A 37 1.27 -2.83 19.83
CA GLY A 37 2.54 -2.11 19.67
C GLY A 37 3.76 -2.82 20.25
N TRP A 38 3.64 -4.11 20.61
CA TRP A 38 4.75 -4.91 21.17
C TRP A 38 5.78 -5.33 20.11
N ARG A 39 5.38 -5.35 18.84
CA ARG A 39 6.26 -5.66 17.71
C ARG A 39 6.05 -4.67 16.59
N THR A 40 7.13 -4.28 15.93
CA THR A 40 7.07 -3.52 14.68
C THR A 40 6.45 -4.36 13.57
N ILE A 41 5.59 -3.74 12.77
CA ILE A 41 4.94 -4.38 11.62
C ILE A 41 5.96 -4.48 10.47
N PRO A 42 6.28 -5.69 9.97
CA PRO A 42 7.19 -5.84 8.84
C PRO A 42 6.64 -5.22 7.55
N ALA A 43 7.53 -4.75 6.67
CA ALA A 43 7.17 -4.14 5.38
C ALA A 43 6.26 -5.02 4.51
N HIS A 44 6.46 -6.33 4.49
CA HIS A 44 5.62 -7.24 3.71
C HIS A 44 4.19 -7.34 4.27
N VAL A 45 4.02 -7.26 5.58
CA VAL A 45 2.70 -7.23 6.24
C VAL A 45 1.99 -5.93 5.90
N GLU A 46 2.70 -4.79 5.99
CA GLU A 46 2.17 -3.48 5.60
C GLU A 46 1.74 -3.46 4.12
N ARG A 47 2.55 -4.01 3.21
CA ARG A 47 2.20 -4.15 1.78
C ARG A 47 0.92 -4.96 1.58
N GLN A 48 0.84 -6.14 2.18
CA GLN A 48 -0.29 -7.04 1.99
C GLN A 48 -1.59 -6.45 2.54
N ILE A 49 -1.56 -5.85 3.73
CA ILE A 49 -2.79 -5.29 4.32
C ILE A 49 -3.29 -4.06 3.55
N ILE A 50 -2.38 -3.21 3.04
CA ILE A 50 -2.76 -2.07 2.18
C ILE A 50 -3.30 -2.57 0.83
N PHE A 51 -2.76 -3.65 0.28
CA PHE A 51 -3.29 -4.27 -0.93
C PHE A 51 -4.72 -4.77 -0.72
N LEU A 52 -4.99 -5.49 0.38
CA LEU A 52 -6.35 -5.91 0.71
C LEU A 52 -7.30 -4.71 0.85
N LEU A 53 -6.83 -3.62 1.48
CA LEU A 53 -7.60 -2.39 1.62
C LEU A 53 -7.91 -1.77 0.26
N SER A 54 -6.93 -1.67 -0.64
CA SER A 54 -7.16 -1.12 -1.98
C SER A 54 -8.22 -1.93 -2.73
N ARG A 55 -8.16 -3.27 -2.68
CA ARG A 55 -9.17 -4.11 -3.34
C ARG A 55 -10.57 -3.95 -2.76
N LYS A 56 -10.71 -3.60 -1.47
CA LYS A 56 -12.02 -3.28 -0.88
C LYS A 56 -12.56 -1.94 -1.38
N SER A 57 -11.71 -0.91 -1.42
CA SER A 57 -12.09 0.44 -1.86
C SER A 57 -12.39 0.54 -3.35
N HIS A 58 -11.87 -0.38 -4.17
CA HIS A 58 -12.05 -0.42 -5.63
C HIS A 58 -13.35 -1.07 -6.11
N ARG A 59 -14.20 -1.63 -5.24
CA ARG A 59 -15.43 -2.32 -5.69
C ARG A 59 -16.40 -1.43 -6.47
N ASP A 60 -16.36 -0.11 -6.24
CA ASP A 60 -17.32 0.86 -6.80
C ASP A 60 -16.65 2.05 -7.52
N ARG A 61 -15.36 1.94 -7.89
CA ARG A 61 -14.61 3.08 -8.47
C ARG A 61 -13.85 2.71 -9.74
N GLU A 62 -13.82 3.65 -10.67
CA GLU A 62 -12.98 3.59 -11.87
C GLU A 62 -11.50 3.54 -11.47
N ILE A 63 -10.77 2.60 -12.07
CA ILE A 63 -9.34 2.42 -11.84
C ILE A 63 -8.62 3.44 -12.73
N VAL A 64 -8.01 4.45 -12.10
CA VAL A 64 -7.21 5.46 -12.80
C VAL A 64 -5.74 5.24 -12.50
N ASN A 65 -4.92 5.21 -13.55
CA ASN A 65 -3.49 4.98 -13.41
C ASN A 65 -2.78 6.18 -12.77
N CYS A 66 -1.67 5.89 -12.08
CA CYS A 66 -0.92 6.92 -11.38
C CYS A 66 -0.36 8.00 -12.31
N TRP A 67 -0.01 7.66 -13.55
CA TRP A 67 0.58 8.60 -14.51
C TRP A 67 -0.45 9.57 -15.08
N ASP A 68 -1.71 9.17 -15.19
CA ASP A 68 -2.81 10.05 -15.59
C ASP A 68 -3.13 11.01 -14.44
N LEU A 69 -3.30 10.47 -13.22
CA LEU A 69 -3.58 11.29 -12.02
C LEU A 69 -2.46 12.29 -11.70
N ARG A 70 -1.21 11.94 -11.98
CA ARG A 70 -0.04 12.79 -11.70
C ARG A 70 0.43 13.60 -12.91
N ASN A 71 -0.19 13.46 -14.08
CA ASN A 71 0.27 14.06 -15.33
C ASN A 71 1.77 13.81 -15.59
N CYS A 72 2.20 12.55 -15.53
CA CYS A 72 3.60 12.19 -15.73
C CYS A 72 4.03 12.48 -17.19
N PRO A 73 5.20 13.11 -17.43
CA PRO A 73 5.73 13.28 -18.77
C PRO A 73 6.15 11.92 -19.38
N GLU A 74 6.08 11.82 -20.71
CA GLU A 74 6.26 10.56 -21.44
C GLU A 74 7.62 9.91 -21.17
N GLU A 75 8.71 10.69 -21.24
CA GLU A 75 10.08 10.25 -20.92
C GLU A 75 10.21 9.58 -19.54
N LYS A 76 9.37 10.00 -18.59
CA LYS A 76 9.34 9.45 -17.24
C LYS A 76 8.48 8.19 -17.15
N LYS A 77 7.38 8.12 -17.91
CA LYS A 77 6.52 6.93 -17.97
C LYS A 77 7.30 5.75 -18.52
N GLU A 78 7.97 5.90 -19.65
CA GLU A 78 8.73 4.84 -20.32
C GLU A 78 9.82 4.21 -19.42
N ARG A 79 10.33 4.96 -18.45
CA ARG A 79 11.35 4.50 -17.49
C ARG A 79 10.78 4.01 -16.15
N CYS A 80 9.47 4.13 -15.94
CA CYS A 80 8.85 3.83 -14.65
C CYS A 80 8.34 2.38 -14.63
N PRO A 81 8.74 1.57 -13.63
CA PRO A 81 8.22 0.20 -13.47
C PRO A 81 6.69 0.12 -13.40
N ALA A 82 6.01 1.13 -12.85
CA ALA A 82 4.55 1.12 -12.83
C ALA A 82 3.95 1.13 -14.24
N TRP A 83 4.58 1.84 -15.18
CA TRP A 83 4.16 1.87 -16.59
C TRP A 83 4.58 0.61 -17.32
N GLU A 84 5.83 0.18 -17.14
CA GLU A 84 6.39 -1.05 -17.75
C GLU A 84 5.52 -2.29 -17.49
N TYR A 85 4.98 -2.42 -16.27
CA TYR A 85 4.17 -3.56 -15.86
C TYR A 85 2.66 -3.29 -15.83
N ASP A 86 2.18 -2.21 -16.46
CA ASP A 86 0.76 -1.80 -16.47
C ASP A 86 0.11 -1.83 -15.07
N ALA A 87 0.85 -1.32 -14.09
CA ALA A 87 0.53 -1.41 -12.67
C ALA A 87 0.32 -0.02 -12.06
N GLY A 88 -0.33 0.88 -12.81
CA GLY A 88 -0.54 2.27 -12.41
C GLY A 88 -1.35 2.40 -11.10
N GLU A 89 -2.36 1.56 -10.91
CA GLU A 89 -3.14 1.50 -9.65
C GLU A 89 -2.31 0.99 -8.46
N PHE A 90 -1.22 0.27 -8.73
CA PHE A 90 -0.32 -0.34 -7.74
C PHE A 90 1.06 0.33 -7.70
N CYS A 91 1.22 1.56 -8.20
CA CYS A 91 2.53 2.23 -8.22
C CYS A 91 3.16 2.33 -6.81
N TRP A 92 2.33 2.40 -5.76
CA TRP A 92 2.76 2.42 -4.37
C TRP A 92 3.28 1.06 -3.87
N PHE A 93 2.88 -0.05 -4.51
CA PHE A 93 3.29 -1.42 -4.16
C PHE A 93 4.67 -1.78 -4.73
N ILE A 94 4.99 -1.24 -5.92
CA ILE A 94 6.24 -1.53 -6.64
C ILE A 94 7.38 -0.67 -6.11
N ASN A 95 8.40 -1.27 -5.50
CA ASN A 95 9.63 -0.54 -5.19
C ASN A 95 10.38 -0.17 -6.48
N GLY A 96 10.97 1.03 -6.55
CA GLY A 96 11.71 1.49 -7.74
C GLY A 96 10.93 2.40 -8.70
N THR A 97 9.63 2.65 -8.47
CA THR A 97 8.90 3.68 -9.22
C THR A 97 9.58 5.04 -9.10
N ILE A 98 9.64 5.76 -10.22
CA ILE A 98 10.31 7.05 -10.31
C ILE A 98 9.29 8.15 -10.01
N CYS A 99 8.86 8.29 -8.75
CA CYS A 99 8.01 9.39 -8.33
C CYS A 99 8.88 10.60 -7.92
N GLU A 100 8.46 11.85 -8.19
CA GLU A 100 9.27 13.06 -7.87
C GLU A 100 10.73 13.02 -8.33
N SER A 101 11.01 12.26 -9.41
CA SER A 101 12.35 12.10 -9.99
C SER A 101 13.36 11.43 -9.06
N ALA A 102 12.89 10.69 -8.04
CA ALA A 102 13.72 9.94 -7.12
C ALA A 102 13.23 8.50 -6.99
N THR A 103 14.16 7.55 -6.98
CA THR A 103 13.89 6.15 -6.59
C THR A 103 14.05 6.00 -5.08
N CYS A 104 13.03 5.45 -4.43
CA CYS A 104 13.13 5.09 -3.02
C CYS A 104 13.75 3.68 -2.90
N LYS A 105 14.92 3.58 -2.27
CA LYS A 105 15.63 2.30 -2.06
C LYS A 105 14.93 1.37 -1.04
N ASN A 106 14.21 1.93 -0.07
CA ASN A 106 13.55 1.17 0.98
C ASN A 106 12.04 1.46 1.03
N TRP A 107 11.29 0.50 1.59
CA TRP A 107 9.85 0.56 1.70
C TRP A 107 9.39 1.67 2.64
N GLU A 108 10.09 1.80 3.78
CA GLU A 108 9.73 2.70 4.87
C GLU A 108 9.70 4.15 4.40
N LYS A 109 10.68 4.60 3.60
CA LYS A 109 10.65 5.96 3.03
C LYS A 109 9.60 6.08 1.94
N LYS A 110 9.50 5.07 1.05
CA LYS A 110 8.56 5.08 -0.07
C LYS A 110 7.12 5.24 0.42
N ILE A 111 6.71 4.44 1.40
CA ILE A 111 5.32 4.41 1.85
C ILE A 111 4.90 5.72 2.53
N GLN A 112 5.83 6.41 3.22
CA GLN A 112 5.55 7.73 3.81
C GLN A 112 5.29 8.80 2.74
N ILE A 113 6.04 8.77 1.63
CA ILE A 113 5.80 9.64 0.48
C ILE A 113 4.46 9.26 -0.18
N CYS A 114 4.24 7.97 -0.43
CA CYS A 114 3.04 7.47 -1.09
C CYS A 114 1.76 7.80 -0.31
N LYS A 115 1.77 7.76 1.03
CA LYS A 115 0.61 8.12 1.88
C LYS A 115 0.09 9.54 1.62
N ASN A 116 0.95 10.45 1.17
CA ASN A 116 0.58 11.83 0.84
C ASN A 116 0.18 12.01 -0.63
N CYS A 117 0.38 10.99 -1.47
CA CYS A 117 0.09 11.01 -2.90
C CYS A 117 -1.40 10.80 -3.20
N VAL A 118 -1.89 11.45 -4.26
CA VAL A 118 -3.28 11.33 -4.75
C VAL A 118 -3.72 9.88 -4.97
N VAL A 119 -2.82 9.03 -5.51
CA VAL A 119 -3.12 7.62 -5.79
C VAL A 119 -3.47 6.86 -4.51
N MET A 120 -2.72 7.08 -3.43
CA MET A 120 -2.93 6.35 -2.17
C MET A 120 -4.03 6.98 -1.31
N LYS A 121 -4.26 8.29 -1.43
CA LYS A 121 -5.41 8.95 -0.80
C LYS A 121 -6.74 8.39 -1.32
N ASN A 122 -6.79 7.93 -2.57
CA ASN A 122 -7.97 7.29 -3.15
C ASN A 122 -8.27 5.89 -2.58
N ILE A 123 -7.36 5.28 -1.82
CA ILE A 123 -7.53 3.97 -1.17
C ILE A 123 -8.16 4.11 0.23
N LYS A 124 -7.95 5.24 0.93
CA LYS A 124 -8.24 5.42 2.36
C LYS A 124 -9.69 5.81 2.67
#